data_AF-A0A940N251-F1
#
_entry.id   AF-A0A940N251-F1
#
_cell.length_a   1.000
_cell.length_b   1.000
_cell.length_c   1.000
_cell.angle_alpha   90.00
_cell.angle_beta   90.00
_cell.angle_gamma   90.00
#
_symmetry.space_group_name_H-M   'P 1'
#
loop_
_entity.id
_entity.type
_entity.pdbx_description
1 polymer ?
#
loop_
_entity_poly.entity_id
_entity_poly.type
_entity_poly.pdbx_seq_one_letter_code
_entity_poly.pdbx_strand_id
1 'polypeptide(L)'
;MTWLVILHGAYWRDVSPDVFREHGKRDDWSQLVCDTFDATESLCEAEHDGLKILIPRGTVIAAVNLQDRQEVRGFALPASDGDVHR
;
A
#
# COMPACT_ATOMS: atom_id res chain seq x y z
N MET A 1 -12.47 2.92 8.07
CA MET A 1 -11.10 2.77 8.60
C MET A 1 -10.19 2.72 7.40
N THR A 2 -8.94 3.18 7.46
CA THR A 2 -8.10 3.21 6.25
C THR A 2 -6.98 2.21 6.40
N TRP A 3 -6.71 1.43 5.38
CA TRP A 3 -5.58 0.52 5.29
C TRP A 3 -4.61 0.98 4.23
N LEU A 4 -3.31 0.86 4.51
CA LEU A 4 -2.27 0.92 3.50
C LEU A 4 -1.77 -0.50 3.26
N VAL A 5 -1.92 -0.98 2.03
CA VAL A 5 -1.47 -2.29 1.58
C VAL A 5 -0.31 -2.11 0.61
N ILE A 6 0.81 -2.78 0.88
CA ILE A 6 2.01 -2.77 0.04
C ILE A 6 2.08 -4.12 -0.67
N LEU A 7 2.22 -4.06 -1.99
CA LEU A 7 2.16 -5.19 -2.91
C LEU A 7 3.47 -5.31 -3.68
N HIS A 8 3.95 -6.54 -3.82
CA HIS A 8 5.04 -6.84 -4.74
C HIS A 8 4.56 -6.74 -6.19
N GLY A 9 5.35 -6.10 -7.05
CA GLY A 9 5.09 -5.99 -8.49
C GLY A 9 4.53 -4.64 -8.90
N ALA A 10 5.19 -4.01 -9.88
CA ALA A 10 4.72 -2.78 -10.52
C ALA A 10 3.48 -3.01 -11.41
N TYR A 11 3.26 -4.25 -11.87
CA TYR A 11 2.17 -4.61 -12.77
C TYR A 11 0.78 -4.26 -12.24
N TRP A 12 0.60 -4.15 -10.91
CA TRP A 12 -0.66 -3.71 -10.32
C TRP A 12 -1.06 -2.31 -10.80
N ARG A 13 -0.09 -1.42 -10.97
CA ARG A 13 -0.30 -0.06 -11.48
C ARG A 13 -0.57 -0.05 -12.98
N ASP A 14 -0.05 -1.04 -13.71
CA ASP A 14 -0.37 -1.21 -15.13
C ASP A 14 -1.80 -1.71 -15.32
N VAL A 15 -2.29 -2.54 -14.40
CA VAL A 15 -3.67 -3.06 -14.40
C VAL A 15 -4.67 -1.97 -14.03
N SER A 16 -4.37 -1.19 -12.98
CA SER A 16 -5.23 -0.07 -12.57
C SER A 16 -4.42 1.04 -11.90
N PRO A 17 -3.97 2.05 -12.66
CA PRO A 17 -3.17 3.15 -12.14
C PRO A 17 -3.96 4.10 -11.23
N ASP A 18 -5.29 4.04 -11.29
CA ASP A 18 -6.18 4.83 -10.44
C ASP A 18 -6.25 4.27 -9.01
N VAL A 19 -6.20 2.94 -8.89
CA VAL A 19 -6.31 2.17 -7.64
C VAL A 19 -4.94 1.96 -6.99
N PHE A 20 -3.93 1.61 -7.79
CA PHE A 20 -2.60 1.29 -7.31
C PHE A 20 -1.62 2.41 -7.61
N ARG A 21 -0.84 2.81 -6.60
CA ARG A 21 0.21 3.83 -6.72
C ARG A 21 1.59 3.22 -6.54
N GLU A 22 2.61 3.93 -7.00
CA GLU A 22 3.99 3.52 -6.77
C GLU A 22 4.35 3.67 -5.29
N HIS A 23 5.11 2.71 -4.76
CA HIS A 23 5.60 2.79 -3.40
C HIS A 23 6.91 3.58 -3.33
N GLY A 24 6.99 4.57 -2.44
CA GLY A 24 8.09 5.55 -2.41
C GLY A 24 9.49 5.02 -2.04
N LYS A 25 9.65 3.75 -1.63
CA LYS A 25 10.99 3.16 -1.35
C LYS A 25 11.52 2.24 -2.44
N ARG A 26 10.65 1.73 -3.33
CA ARG A 26 11.00 0.75 -4.36
C ARG A 26 10.03 0.87 -5.53
N ASP A 27 10.59 1.06 -6.72
CA ASP A 27 9.88 1.23 -7.97
C ASP A 27 9.13 -0.05 -8.39
N ASP A 28 9.66 -1.23 -8.05
CA ASP A 28 9.03 -2.52 -8.31
C ASP A 28 7.84 -2.85 -7.39
N TRP A 29 7.52 -2.00 -6.41
CA TRP A 29 6.43 -2.20 -5.45
C TRP A 29 5.29 -1.24 -5.66
N SER A 30 4.07 -1.75 -5.47
CA SER A 30 2.85 -0.97 -5.55
C SER A 30 2.23 -0.79 -4.17
N GLN A 31 1.44 0.26 -4.01
CA GLN A 31 0.66 0.50 -2.80
C GLN A 31 -0.81 0.74 -3.14
N LEU A 32 -1.68 0.30 -2.26
CA LEU A 32 -3.14 0.46 -2.30
C LEU A 32 -3.59 1.07 -0.98
N VAL A 33 -4.40 2.12 -1.05
CA VAL A 33 -5.11 2.66 0.11
C VAL A 33 -6.57 2.23 0.01
N CYS A 34 -7.07 1.52 1.02
CA CYS A 34 -8.39 0.88 0.96
C CYS A 34 -9.16 1.01 2.29
N ASP A 35 -10.47 0.81 2.24
CA ASP A 35 -11.39 0.93 3.37
C ASP A 35 -11.37 -0.30 4.28
N THR A 36 -11.23 -1.47 3.66
CA THR A 36 -11.15 -2.76 4.36
C THR A 36 -10.02 -3.59 3.80
N PHE A 37 -9.49 -4.48 4.65
CA PHE A 37 -8.51 -5.48 4.26
C PHE A 37 -8.71 -6.75 5.09
N ASP A 38 -8.91 -7.88 4.40
CA ASP A 38 -9.01 -9.21 4.99
C ASP A 38 -7.93 -10.11 4.40
N ALA A 39 -7.19 -10.83 5.26
CA ALA A 39 -6.15 -11.77 4.88
C ALA A 39 -6.32 -13.15 5.54
N THR A 40 -7.50 -13.44 6.07
CA THR A 40 -7.80 -14.70 6.76
C THR A 40 -7.90 -15.88 5.78
N GLU A 41 -8.36 -15.61 4.56
CA GLU A 41 -8.58 -16.60 3.52
C GLU A 41 -7.33 -16.91 2.69
N SER A 42 -7.51 -17.78 1.68
CA SER A 42 -6.46 -18.13 0.71
C SER A 42 -6.04 -16.96 -0.20
N LEU A 43 -6.93 -15.97 -0.35
CA LEU A 43 -6.70 -14.70 -1.01
C LEU A 43 -6.89 -13.57 0.01
N CYS A 44 -6.19 -12.47 -0.21
CA CYS A 44 -6.45 -11.24 0.50
C CYS A 44 -7.54 -10.46 -0.24
N GLU A 45 -8.51 -9.94 0.50
CA GLU A 45 -9.58 -9.11 -0.04
C GLU A 45 -9.41 -7.68 0.45
N ALA A 46 -9.50 -6.71 -0.46
CA ALA A 46 -9.50 -5.29 -0.13
C ALA A 46 -10.72 -4.61 -0.76
N GLU A 47 -11.26 -3.58 -0.10
CA GLU A 47 -12.33 -2.76 -0.65
C GLU A 47 -11.86 -1.31 -0.81
N HIS A 48 -11.96 -0.76 -2.01
CA HIS A 48 -11.57 0.62 -2.34
C HIS A 48 -12.68 1.28 -3.15
N ASP A 49 -13.31 2.33 -2.61
CA ASP A 49 -14.39 3.06 -3.29
C ASP A 49 -15.54 2.14 -3.78
N GLY A 50 -15.89 1.14 -2.96
CA GLY A 50 -16.91 0.13 -3.27
C GLY A 50 -16.47 -0.94 -4.28
N LEU A 51 -15.22 -0.91 -4.75
CA LEU A 51 -14.61 -1.96 -5.57
C LEU A 51 -13.98 -3.02 -4.69
N LYS A 52 -14.35 -4.28 -4.92
CA LYS A 52 -13.71 -5.43 -4.28
C LYS A 52 -12.49 -5.88 -5.10
N ILE A 53 -11.33 -5.88 -4.47
CA ILE A 53 -10.04 -6.25 -5.05
C ILE A 53 -9.59 -7.56 -4.42
N LEU A 54 -9.31 -8.57 -5.25
CA LEU A 54 -8.80 -9.87 -4.82
C LEU A 54 -7.30 -9.94 -5.11
N ILE A 55 -6.51 -10.14 -4.08
CA ILE A 55 -5.05 -10.09 -4.12
C ILE A 55 -4.50 -11.46 -3.71
N PRO A 56 -3.64 -12.09 -4.52
CA PRO A 56 -2.94 -13.30 -4.10
C PRO A 56 -2.13 -13.04 -2.84
N ARG A 57 -2.28 -13.89 -1.82
CA ARG A 57 -1.65 -13.70 -0.51
C ARG A 57 -0.13 -13.55 -0.58
N GLY A 58 0.52 -14.29 -1.48
CA GLY A 58 1.98 -14.21 -1.68
C GLY A 58 2.47 -12.88 -2.28
N THR A 59 1.56 -12.03 -2.75
CA THR A 59 1.87 -10.73 -3.33
C THR A 59 1.86 -9.61 -2.28
N VAL A 60 1.19 -9.81 -1.14
CA VAL A 60 1.10 -8.82 -0.07
C VAL A 60 2.40 -8.81 0.73
N ILE A 61 3.12 -7.70 0.69
CA ILE A 61 4.34 -7.48 1.48
C ILE A 61 3.96 -7.04 2.90
N ALA A 62 3.02 -6.09 3.00
CA ALA A 62 2.54 -5.58 4.28
C ALA A 62 1.12 -5.02 4.14
N ALA A 63 0.34 -5.10 5.20
CA ALA A 63 -0.93 -4.39 5.33
C ALA A 63 -0.96 -3.71 6.71
N VAL A 64 -1.18 -2.39 6.70
CA VAL A 64 -1.13 -1.56 7.89
C VAL A 64 -2.48 -0.89 8.08
N ASN A 65 -3.10 -1.12 9.24
CA ASN A 65 -4.31 -0.42 9.63
C ASN A 65 -3.92 0.98 10.13
N LEU A 66 -4.39 2.02 9.44
CA LEU A 66 -4.19 3.41 9.80
C LEU A 66 -5.28 3.84 10.79
N GLN A 67 -5.28 3.24 11.98
CA GLN A 67 -6.10 3.68 13.12
C GLN A 67 -5.30 4.64 14.01
N ASP A 68 -5.95 5.76 14.34
CA ASP A 68 -5.57 6.87 15.22
C ASP A 68 -4.19 7.54 15.06
N ARG A 69 -4.26 8.79 14.59
CA ARG A 69 -3.17 9.77 14.46
C ARG A 69 -2.53 10.20 15.79
N GLN A 70 -2.94 9.65 16.94
CA GLN A 70 -2.36 10.03 18.24
C GLN A 70 -1.09 9.26 18.62
N GLU A 71 -0.83 8.10 18.02
CA GLU A 71 0.44 7.37 18.19
C GLU A 71 1.14 7.14 16.85
N VAL A 72 1.35 8.21 16.07
CA VAL A 72 2.28 8.15 14.92
C VAL A 72 3.70 8.02 15.47
N ARG A 73 4.06 6.83 15.95
CA ARG A 73 5.46 6.41 15.99
C ARG A 73 5.84 6.12 14.56
N GLY A 74 6.62 7.04 14.01
CA GLY A 74 6.88 7.17 12.59
C GLY A 74 7.18 5.86 11.88
N PHE A 75 6.40 5.57 10.84
CA PHE A 75 6.94 4.86 9.71
C PHE A 75 7.85 5.84 8.99
N ALA A 76 9.15 5.57 9.01
CA ALA A 76 10.15 6.40 8.35
C ALA A 76 9.72 6.70 6.91
N LEU A 77 9.25 7.94 6.70
CA LEU A 77 9.34 8.62 5.42
C LEU A 77 10.81 8.47 5.00
N PRO A 78 11.11 8.00 3.78
CA PRO A 78 12.46 8.19 3.26
C PRO A 78 12.75 9.68 3.40
N ALA A 79 13.91 10.00 4.00
CA ALA A 79 14.37 11.38 4.07
C ALA A 79 14.22 11.97 2.66
N SER A 80 13.66 13.17 2.55
CA SER A 80 13.72 13.91 1.30
C SER A 80 15.20 13.96 0.92
N ASP A 81 15.56 13.38 -0.22
CA ASP A 81 16.85 13.62 -0.85
C ASP A 81 16.88 15.11 -1.20
N GLY A 82 17.29 15.90 -0.21
CA GLY A 82 17.73 17.27 -0.36
C GLY A 82 19.13 17.21 -0.91
N ASP A 83 19.21 16.94 -2.20
CA ASP A 83 20.37 17.26 -3.01
C ASP A 83 20.64 18.78 -2.91
N VAL A 84 21.90 19.16 -3.14
CA VAL A 84 22.40 20.51 -3.49
C VAL A 84 23.03 21.41 -2.40
N HIS A 85 24.38 21.45 -2.48
CA HIS A 85 25.34 22.56 -2.27
C HIS A 85 25.81 22.99 -0.86
N ARG A 86 27.02 22.55 -0.49
CA ARG A 86 28.21 23.42 -0.41
C ARG A 86 29.53 22.65 -0.43
#